data_AF-A0A957J618-F1
#
_entry.id   AF-A0A957J618-F1
#
_cell.length_a   1.000
_cell.length_b   1.000
_cell.length_c   1.000
_cell.angle_alpha   90.00
_cell.angle_beta   90.00
_cell.angle_gamma   90.00
#
_symmetry.space_group_name_H-M   'P 1'
#
loop_
_entity.id
_entity.type
_entity.pdbx_description
1 polymer ?
#
loop_
_entity_poly.entity_id
_entity_poly.type
_entity_poly.pdbx_seq_one_letter_code
_entity_poly.pdbx_strand_id
1 'polypeptide(L)'
;EGRLTADPDFNALLTQNTPAVQAYQMLQAMARLARQQILLEARQESQQAQLRDHEQRLESIEATLGDPGRTITPEQASQISQAVKAIALILSKRSGSNQYGSVYGELYRKFGITGYKLLPAHKFSEAITWLTEWHQSLVGEEPF
;
A
#
# COMPACT_ATOMS: atom_id res chain seq x y z
N GLU A 1 -6.23 -84.24 -23.67
CA GLU A 1 -5.48 -83.42 -22.70
C GLU A 1 -4.70 -82.35 -23.46
N GLY A 2 -4.60 -81.09 -23.10
CA GLY A 2 -5.25 -80.25 -22.11
C GLY A 2 -5.28 -78.84 -22.71
N ARG A 3 -6.40 -78.11 -22.54
CA ARG A 3 -6.49 -76.72 -22.98
C ARG A 3 -5.83 -75.85 -21.92
N LEU A 4 -4.71 -75.25 -22.28
CA LEU A 4 -4.12 -74.09 -21.60
C LEU A 4 -5.15 -72.95 -21.67
N THR A 5 -5.95 -72.78 -20.63
CA THR A 5 -6.67 -71.54 -20.40
C THR A 5 -5.63 -70.49 -20.07
N ALA A 6 -5.30 -69.64 -21.05
CA ALA A 6 -4.53 -68.43 -20.78
C ALA A 6 -5.31 -67.59 -19.76
N ASP A 7 -4.64 -67.16 -18.69
CA ASP A 7 -5.26 -66.25 -17.72
C ASP A 7 -5.73 -64.99 -18.46
N PRO A 8 -6.95 -64.49 -18.15
CA PRO A 8 -7.48 -63.31 -18.79
C PRO A 8 -6.61 -62.08 -18.49
N ASP A 9 -6.29 -61.30 -19.52
CA ASP A 9 -5.57 -60.04 -19.37
C ASP A 9 -6.35 -59.07 -18.48
N PHE A 10 -5.73 -58.60 -17.40
CA PHE A 10 -6.32 -57.67 -16.45
C PHE A 10 -6.83 -56.39 -17.12
N ASN A 11 -6.09 -55.87 -18.11
CA ASN A 11 -6.53 -54.66 -18.83
C ASN A 11 -7.80 -54.92 -19.64
N ALA A 12 -7.97 -56.12 -20.20
CA ALA A 12 -9.20 -56.52 -20.86
C ALA A 12 -10.36 -56.64 -19.86
N LEU A 13 -10.12 -57.14 -18.65
CA LEU A 13 -11.13 -57.23 -17.59
C LEU A 13 -11.61 -55.85 -17.10
N LEU A 14 -10.75 -54.82 -17.12
CA LEU A 14 -11.10 -53.45 -16.73
C LEU A 14 -12.10 -52.76 -17.69
N THR A 15 -12.34 -53.33 -18.86
CA THR A 15 -13.35 -52.83 -19.81
C THR A 15 -14.76 -53.33 -19.48
N GLN A 16 -14.89 -54.28 -18.56
CA GLN A 16 -16.17 -54.85 -18.17
C GLN A 16 -16.90 -53.97 -17.15
N ASN A 17 -18.21 -53.79 -17.31
CA ASN A 17 -19.05 -53.04 -16.38
C ASN A 17 -19.48 -53.89 -15.16
N THR A 18 -18.51 -54.46 -14.45
CA THR A 18 -18.78 -55.18 -13.20
C THR A 18 -18.67 -54.23 -11.99
N PRO A 19 -19.37 -54.49 -10.88
CA PRO A 19 -19.24 -53.70 -9.65
C PRO A 19 -17.80 -53.61 -9.12
N ALA A 20 -17.01 -54.68 -9.27
CA ALA A 20 -15.62 -54.72 -8.84
C ALA A 20 -14.72 -53.79 -9.67
N VAL A 21 -14.90 -53.76 -11.00
CA VAL A 21 -14.17 -52.86 -11.90
C VAL A 21 -14.53 -51.39 -11.61
N GLN A 22 -15.81 -51.11 -11.37
CA GLN A 22 -16.25 -49.77 -10.98
C GLN A 22 -15.62 -49.33 -9.66
N ALA A 23 -15.60 -50.19 -8.64
CA ALA A 23 -14.94 -49.93 -7.37
C ALA A 23 -13.44 -49.65 -7.54
N TYR A 24 -12.76 -50.44 -8.38
CA TYR A 24 -11.36 -50.22 -8.70
C TYR A 24 -11.11 -48.84 -9.36
N GLN A 25 -11.92 -48.47 -10.36
CA GLN A 25 -11.81 -47.17 -11.03
C GLN A 25 -12.12 -46.01 -10.06
N MET A 26 -13.10 -46.17 -9.18
CA MET A 26 -13.40 -45.19 -8.12
C MET A 26 -12.21 -45.00 -7.19
N LEU A 27 -11.59 -46.08 -6.72
CA LEU A 27 -10.39 -46.00 -5.87
C LEU A 27 -9.22 -45.32 -6.58
N GLN A 28 -9.02 -45.58 -7.87
CA GLN A 28 -8.01 -44.88 -8.65
C GLN A 28 -8.31 -43.38 -8.76
N ALA A 29 -9.56 -42.99 -8.97
CA ALA A 29 -9.97 -41.60 -9.01
C ALA A 29 -9.76 -40.93 -7.64
N MET A 30 -10.13 -41.59 -6.54
CA MET A 30 -9.90 -41.11 -5.18
C MET A 30 -8.40 -40.92 -4.89
N ALA A 31 -7.55 -41.86 -5.32
CA ALA A 31 -6.10 -41.73 -5.18
C ALA A 31 -5.54 -40.53 -5.95
N ARG A 32 -6.05 -40.26 -7.16
CA ARG A 32 -5.68 -39.07 -7.94
C ARG A 32 -6.11 -37.78 -7.25
N LEU A 33 -7.33 -37.75 -6.71
CA LEU A 33 -7.86 -36.60 -5.95
C LEU A 33 -7.02 -36.35 -4.68
N ALA A 34 -6.72 -37.40 -3.91
CA ALA A 34 -5.88 -37.29 -2.72
C ALA A 34 -4.49 -36.72 -3.06
N ARG A 35 -3.89 -37.17 -4.17
CA ARG A 35 -2.61 -36.61 -4.65
C ARG A 35 -2.72 -35.13 -4.98
N GLN A 36 -3.79 -34.72 -5.66
CA GLN A 36 -4.02 -33.31 -5.97
C GLN A 36 -4.24 -32.48 -4.70
N GLN A 37 -4.98 -33.01 -3.74
CA GLN A 37 -5.24 -32.35 -2.46
C GLN A 37 -3.96 -32.08 -1.68
N ILE A 38 -3.05 -33.07 -1.58
CA ILE A 38 -1.74 -32.90 -0.92
C ILE A 38 -0.93 -31.76 -1.58
N LEU A 39 -0.94 -31.68 -2.92
CA LEU A 39 -0.22 -30.62 -3.64
C LEU A 39 -0.84 -29.23 -3.40
N LEU A 40 -2.18 -29.15 -3.30
CA LEU A 40 -2.87 -27.91 -2.98
C LEU A 40 -2.57 -27.45 -1.55
N GLU A 41 -2.57 -28.37 -0.59
CA GLU A 41 -2.24 -28.09 0.81
C GLU A 41 -0.81 -27.55 0.94
N ALA A 42 0.17 -28.19 0.30
CA ALA A 42 1.56 -27.72 0.28
C ALA A 42 1.69 -26.32 -0.33
N ARG A 43 0.95 -26.04 -1.43
CA ARG A 43 0.94 -24.70 -2.03
C ARG A 43 0.31 -23.66 -1.11
N GLN A 44 -0.78 -24.02 -0.42
CA GLN A 44 -1.48 -23.13 0.51
C GLN A 44 -0.59 -22.79 1.70
N GLU A 45 0.14 -23.77 2.26
CA GLU A 45 1.09 -23.54 3.34
C GLU A 45 2.21 -22.57 2.92
N SER A 46 2.77 -22.77 1.73
CA SER A 46 3.78 -21.86 1.18
C SER A 46 3.24 -20.44 0.99
N GLN A 47 2.00 -20.29 0.53
CA GLN A 47 1.35 -18.98 0.37
C GLN A 47 1.11 -18.31 1.72
N GLN A 48 0.68 -19.06 2.75
CA GLN A 48 0.52 -18.53 4.09
C GLN A 48 1.85 -18.04 4.68
N ALA A 49 2.95 -18.75 4.44
CA ALA A 49 4.28 -18.29 4.86
C ALA A 49 4.67 -16.96 4.17
N GLN A 50 4.42 -16.84 2.86
CA GLN A 50 4.68 -15.60 2.12
C GLN A 50 3.83 -14.43 2.61
N LEU A 51 2.55 -14.68 2.92
CA LEU A 51 1.66 -13.63 3.44
C LEU A 51 2.14 -13.11 4.80
N ARG A 52 2.60 -13.98 5.69
CA ARG A 52 3.17 -13.57 6.99
C ARG A 52 4.45 -12.74 6.83
N ASP A 53 5.33 -13.10 5.89
CA ASP A 53 6.53 -12.31 5.58
C ASP A 53 6.14 -10.91 5.05
N HIS A 54 5.18 -10.84 4.13
CA HIS A 54 4.69 -9.57 3.60
C HIS A 54 4.05 -8.70 4.69
N GLU A 55 3.28 -9.29 5.60
CA GLU A 55 2.68 -8.58 6.73
C GLU A 55 3.75 -7.96 7.65
N GLN A 56 4.79 -8.71 8.01
CA GLN A 56 5.91 -8.19 8.81
C GLN A 56 6.66 -7.06 8.10
N ARG A 57 6.85 -7.18 6.79
CA ARG A 57 7.50 -6.14 5.98
C ARG A 57 6.64 -4.87 5.89
N LEU A 58 5.33 -5.02 5.75
CA LEU A 58 4.40 -3.89 5.76
C LEU A 58 4.41 -3.19 7.11
N GLU A 59 4.33 -3.93 8.22
CA GLU A 59 4.42 -3.37 9.58
C GLU A 59 5.73 -2.59 9.77
N SER A 60 6.87 -3.14 9.33
CA SER A 60 8.16 -2.46 9.40
C SER A 60 8.19 -1.18 8.56
N ILE A 61 7.58 -1.20 7.37
CA ILE A 61 7.47 -0.02 6.50
C ILE A 61 6.59 1.04 7.15
N GLU A 62 5.45 0.67 7.71
CA GLU A 62 4.51 1.56 8.39
C GLU A 62 5.12 2.18 9.64
N ALA A 63 5.86 1.39 10.43
CA ALA A 63 6.62 1.90 11.58
C ALA A 63 7.69 2.91 11.17
N THR A 64 8.33 2.71 10.01
CA THR A 64 9.40 3.59 9.49
C THR A 64 8.84 4.88 8.87
N LEU A 65 7.77 4.77 8.07
CA LEU A 65 7.14 5.91 7.40
C LEU A 65 6.29 6.74 8.38
N GLY A 66 5.87 6.16 9.50
CA GLY A 66 4.96 6.76 10.46
C GLY A 66 3.51 6.72 9.97
N ASP A 67 2.58 7.05 10.88
CA ASP A 67 1.16 7.15 10.59
C ASP A 67 0.90 8.17 9.45
N PRO A 68 0.37 7.75 8.28
CA PRO A 68 0.08 8.64 7.15
C PRO A 68 -0.89 9.79 7.50
N GLY A 69 -1.68 9.65 8.57
CA GLY A 69 -2.54 10.70 9.12
C GLY A 69 -1.83 11.68 10.05
N ARG A 70 -0.54 11.43 10.38
CA ARG A 70 0.24 12.26 11.29
C ARG A 70 0.63 13.59 10.67
N THR A 71 0.91 13.62 9.37
CA THR A 71 1.33 14.82 8.63
C THR A 71 0.37 15.16 7.50
N ILE A 72 0.42 16.41 7.03
CA ILE A 72 -0.46 16.90 5.96
C ILE A 72 -0.27 16.16 4.63
N THR A 73 -1.31 16.15 3.80
CA THR A 73 -1.25 15.55 2.46
C THR A 73 -0.34 16.37 1.51
N PRO A 74 0.11 15.79 0.39
CA PRO A 74 0.87 16.52 -0.62
C PRO A 74 0.14 17.77 -1.16
N GLU A 75 -1.18 17.70 -1.32
CA GLU A 75 -2.02 18.81 -1.77
C GLU A 75 -2.04 19.94 -0.74
N GLN A 76 -2.19 19.60 0.54
CA GLN A 76 -2.12 20.55 1.66
C GLN A 76 -0.73 21.20 1.74
N ALA A 77 0.34 20.42 1.58
CA ALA A 77 1.71 20.96 1.56
C ALA A 77 1.93 21.92 0.39
N SER A 78 1.32 21.64 -0.77
CA SER A 78 1.33 22.54 -1.92
C SER A 78 0.60 23.85 -1.62
N GLN A 79 -0.57 23.80 -0.96
CA GLN A 79 -1.31 25.01 -0.56
C GLN A 79 -0.49 25.92 0.36
N ILE A 80 0.19 25.35 1.36
CA ILE A 80 1.11 26.10 2.23
C ILE A 80 2.23 26.73 1.41
N SER A 81 2.84 25.96 0.50
CA SER A 81 3.91 26.49 -0.36
C SER A 81 3.43 27.69 -1.16
N GLN A 82 2.24 27.63 -1.78
CA GLN A 82 1.68 28.74 -2.55
C GLN A 82 1.38 29.97 -1.70
N ALA A 83 0.82 29.79 -0.50
CA ALA A 83 0.59 30.90 0.43
C ALA A 83 1.90 31.59 0.85
N VAL A 84 2.94 30.80 1.15
CA VAL A 84 4.30 31.32 1.41
C VAL A 84 4.83 32.09 0.20
N LYS A 85 4.63 31.59 -1.03
CA LYS A 85 5.05 32.29 -2.26
C LYS A 85 4.38 33.64 -2.41
N ALA A 86 3.07 33.71 -2.15
CA ALA A 86 2.28 34.92 -2.29
C ALA A 86 2.78 36.03 -1.33
N ILE A 87 2.97 35.70 -0.06
CA ILE A 87 3.52 36.61 0.95
C ILE A 87 4.94 37.05 0.56
N ALA A 88 5.79 36.09 0.21
CA ALA A 88 7.17 36.36 -0.17
C ALA A 88 7.26 37.29 -1.38
N LEU A 89 6.36 37.15 -2.36
CA LEU A 89 6.31 38.01 -3.53
C LEU A 89 6.03 39.48 -3.16
N ILE A 90 5.06 39.74 -2.29
CA ILE A 90 4.72 41.09 -1.82
C ILE A 90 5.90 41.70 -1.06
N LEU A 91 6.45 40.96 -0.10
CA LEU A 91 7.60 41.42 0.68
C LEU A 91 8.85 41.63 -0.18
N SER A 92 9.06 40.81 -1.19
CA SER A 92 10.20 40.95 -2.12
C SER A 92 10.07 42.22 -2.97
N LYS A 93 8.86 42.59 -3.39
CA LYS A 93 8.60 43.85 -4.09
C LYS A 93 8.90 45.07 -3.21
N ARG A 94 8.53 45.03 -1.92
CA ARG A 94 8.77 46.13 -0.98
C ARG A 94 10.24 46.28 -0.58
N SER A 95 10.92 45.15 -0.35
CA SER A 95 12.31 45.14 0.11
C SER A 95 13.35 45.17 -1.01
N GLY A 96 12.96 44.93 -2.25
CA GLY A 96 13.87 44.83 -3.41
C GLY A 96 14.76 43.58 -3.41
N SER A 97 14.52 42.62 -2.51
CA SER A 97 15.32 41.39 -2.37
C SER A 97 14.43 40.17 -2.15
N ASN A 98 14.94 38.97 -2.42
CA ASN A 98 14.16 37.74 -2.29
C ASN A 98 13.84 37.41 -0.81
N GLN A 99 12.56 37.41 -0.45
CA GLN A 99 12.07 37.17 0.92
C GLN A 99 11.54 35.76 1.17
N TYR A 100 11.65 34.83 0.22
CA TYR A 100 11.14 33.47 0.40
C TYR A 100 11.75 32.76 1.62
N GLY A 101 13.07 32.90 1.82
CA GLY A 101 13.76 32.30 2.97
C GLY A 101 13.27 32.88 4.30
N SER A 102 12.97 34.17 4.34
CA SER A 102 12.44 34.86 5.52
C SER A 102 11.05 34.33 5.89
N VAL A 103 10.12 34.27 4.93
CA VAL A 103 8.76 33.78 5.17
C VAL A 103 8.76 32.31 5.56
N TYR A 104 9.58 31.49 4.89
CA TYR A 104 9.77 30.10 5.26
C TYR A 104 10.38 29.95 6.67
N GLY A 105 11.33 30.81 7.02
CA GLY A 105 11.95 30.84 8.34
C GLY A 105 10.95 31.13 9.46
N GLU A 106 9.98 32.02 9.23
CA GLU A 106 8.89 32.26 10.19
C GLU A 106 7.99 31.03 10.35
N LEU A 107 7.62 30.37 9.24
CA LEU A 107 6.85 29.13 9.28
C LEU A 107 7.62 28.02 10.05
N TYR A 108 8.93 27.90 9.80
CA TYR A 108 9.83 26.99 10.51
C TYR A 108 9.83 27.27 12.01
N ARG A 109 10.00 28.53 12.44
CA ARG A 109 10.04 28.91 13.86
C ARG A 109 8.71 28.68 14.56
N LYS A 110 7.59 28.97 13.89
CA LYS A 110 6.24 28.85 14.49
C LYS A 110 5.80 27.39 14.65
N PHE A 111 6.08 26.54 13.66
CA PHE A 111 5.57 25.16 13.63
C PHE A 111 6.63 24.09 13.91
N GLY A 112 7.92 24.45 13.94
CA GLY A 112 9.02 23.53 14.21
C GLY A 112 9.29 22.53 13.09
N ILE A 113 8.96 22.88 11.84
CA ILE A 113 9.00 21.96 10.69
C ILE A 113 10.15 22.26 9.74
N THR A 114 10.94 21.26 9.38
CA THR A 114 12.05 21.39 8.40
C THR A 114 11.58 21.30 6.94
N GLY A 115 10.30 21.04 6.70
CA GLY A 115 9.69 20.98 5.37
C GLY A 115 8.16 21.00 5.45
N TYR A 116 7.50 21.51 4.41
CA TYR A 116 6.03 21.64 4.39
C TYR A 116 5.30 20.31 4.66
N LYS A 117 5.79 19.21 4.07
CA LYS A 117 5.22 17.87 4.24
C LYS A 117 5.33 17.32 5.67
N LEU A 118 6.13 17.93 6.53
CA LEU A 118 6.32 17.49 7.92
C LEU A 118 5.39 18.22 8.89
N LEU A 119 4.53 19.12 8.41
CA LEU A 119 3.50 19.74 9.25
C LEU A 119 2.53 18.67 9.74
N PRO A 120 2.26 18.58 11.07
CA PRO A 120 1.26 17.68 11.58
C PRO A 120 -0.13 17.98 11.00
N ALA A 121 -0.91 16.95 10.65
CA ALA A 121 -2.18 17.11 9.95
C ALA A 121 -3.16 18.03 10.70
N HIS A 122 -3.24 17.90 12.04
CA HIS A 122 -4.10 18.71 12.89
C HIS A 122 -3.71 20.21 12.94
N LYS A 123 -2.48 20.57 12.54
CA LYS A 123 -2.01 21.96 12.49
C LYS A 123 -2.22 22.63 11.13
N PHE A 124 -2.75 21.91 10.14
CA PHE A 124 -2.97 22.45 8.80
C PHE A 124 -3.84 23.71 8.81
N SER A 125 -4.99 23.63 9.48
CA SER A 125 -5.93 24.75 9.54
C SER A 125 -5.29 25.97 10.21
N GLU A 126 -4.55 25.77 11.31
CA GLU A 126 -3.84 26.84 12.00
C GLU A 126 -2.79 27.51 11.09
N ALA A 127 -2.00 26.71 10.36
CA ALA A 127 -0.96 27.21 9.47
C ALA A 127 -1.53 28.02 8.30
N ILE A 128 -2.61 27.57 7.67
CA ILE A 128 -3.24 28.29 6.56
C ILE A 128 -3.94 29.56 7.03
N THR A 129 -4.64 29.54 8.17
CA THR A 129 -5.24 30.74 8.74
C THR A 129 -4.17 31.79 9.03
N TRP A 130 -3.08 31.40 9.69
CA TRP A 130 -1.97 32.30 9.99
C TRP A 130 -1.32 32.91 8.73
N LEU A 131 -1.06 32.11 7.69
CA LEU A 131 -0.51 32.62 6.42
C LEU A 131 -1.51 33.54 5.70
N THR A 132 -2.80 33.24 5.77
CA THR A 132 -3.85 34.06 5.16
C THR A 132 -3.96 35.42 5.83
N GLU A 133 -3.96 35.43 7.17
CA GLU A 133 -3.97 36.66 7.97
C GLU A 133 -2.74 37.52 7.69
N TRP A 134 -1.56 36.91 7.61
CA TRP A 134 -0.33 37.62 7.27
C TRP A 134 -0.39 38.20 5.84
N HIS A 135 -0.87 37.44 4.87
CA HIS A 135 -1.07 37.96 3.53
C HIS A 135 -2.04 39.15 3.51
N GLN A 136 -3.16 39.06 4.22
CA GLN A 136 -4.15 40.15 4.32
C GLN A 136 -3.58 41.41 4.97
N SER A 137 -2.77 41.27 6.03
CA SER A 137 -2.14 42.42 6.68
C SER A 137 -1.21 43.16 5.72
N LEU A 138 -0.51 42.44 4.84
CA LEU A 138 0.35 43.06 3.84
C LEU A 138 -0.47 43.76 2.75
N VAL A 139 -1.49 43.10 2.18
CA VAL A 139 -2.31 43.70 1.12
C VAL A 139 -3.09 44.93 1.61
N GLY A 140 -3.57 44.92 2.86
CA GLY A 140 -4.27 46.06 3.46
C GLY A 140 -3.39 47.30 3.73
N GLU A 141 -2.06 47.14 3.75
CA GLU A 141 -1.09 48.22 3.96
C GLU A 141 -0.63 48.90 2.65
N GLU A 142 -1.02 48.39 1.48
CA GLU A 142 -0.63 48.98 0.20
C GLU A 142 -1.58 50.14 -0.17
N PRO A 143 -1.13 51.41 -0.21
CA PRO A 143 -1.93 52.48 -0.79
C PRO A 143 -1.99 52.25 -2.30
N PHE A 144 -3.19 52.38 -2.86
CA PHE A 144 -3.47 52.26 -4.30
C PHE A 144 -2.57 53.15 -5.17
#